data_AF-A0A1S3XAR7-F1
#
_entry.id   AF-A0A1S3XAR7-F1
#
_cell.length_a   1.000
_cell.length_b   1.000
_cell.length_c   1.000
_cell.angle_alpha   90.00
_cell.angle_beta   90.00
_cell.angle_gamma   90.00
#
_symmetry.space_group_name_H-M   'P 1'
#
loop_
_entity.id
_entity.type
_entity.pdbx_description
1 polymer ?
#
loop_
_entity_poly.entity_id
_entity_poly.type
_entity_poly.pdbx_seq_one_letter_code
_entity_poly.pdbx_strand_id
1 'polypeptide(L)'
;MYLKAPFWSKDSNSESQTESPPSAVTELISSLERQRVYREVTLALRTGLSDARAEFSFLRIRGLRVILKFLRSVAESDTTINLFCHSQSIPDLQVVPVLFKHSLRDIEDQSVTSLDHIFTVEPMEITSPSTDSEVALALRVLEGCCLLHRESNDLAHQHKAIPVLMNILSIRGVLGQGACLDALIAIMLDSSANQADFEACNGIEDVAILIRDKQVDENLRLKCGEFLLLLIGHVNGRERPPMATIHEDIRRFLGEKSASLIWAASQFGSTLDPEQRLTALHIQARRVLESIDLY
;
A
#
# COMPACT_ATOMS: atom_id res chain seq x y z
N MET A 1 -30.26 20.64 12.27
CA MET A 1 -29.42 20.93 11.10
C MET A 1 -29.20 19.64 10.34
N TYR A 2 -29.74 19.49 9.14
CA TYR A 2 -29.40 18.38 8.26
C TYR A 2 -28.00 18.61 7.70
N LEU A 3 -26.98 18.04 8.34
CA LEU A 3 -25.64 18.03 7.76
C LEU A 3 -25.70 17.14 6.51
N LYS A 4 -25.37 17.74 5.35
CA LYS A 4 -25.24 17.01 4.09
C LYS A 4 -24.19 15.91 4.32
N ALA A 5 -24.48 14.69 3.87
CA ALA A 5 -23.58 13.57 4.04
C ALA A 5 -22.18 13.91 3.47
N PRO A 6 -21.08 13.48 4.12
CA PRO A 6 -19.72 13.75 3.64
C PRO A 6 -19.52 13.23 2.21
N PHE A 7 -18.65 13.86 1.43
CA PHE A 7 -18.51 13.54 0.01
C PHE A 7 -18.16 12.06 -0.22
N TRP A 8 -17.35 11.45 0.65
CA TRP A 8 -16.95 10.03 0.60
C TRP A 8 -18.01 9.04 1.13
N SER A 9 -19.23 9.49 1.44
CA SER A 9 -20.30 8.64 1.99
C SER A 9 -21.43 8.32 1.02
N LYS A 10 -21.36 8.80 -0.23
CA LYS A 10 -22.37 8.53 -1.25
C LYS A 10 -21.76 7.74 -2.39
N ASP A 11 -22.45 6.67 -2.79
CA ASP A 11 -22.18 5.97 -4.05
C ASP A 11 -22.54 6.89 -5.23
N SER A 12 -21.61 6.99 -6.17
CA SER A 12 -21.52 8.02 -7.18
C SER A 12 -22.63 7.87 -8.24
N ASN A 13 -23.64 8.75 -8.19
CA ASN A 13 -24.59 8.95 -9.30
C ASN A 13 -24.47 10.41 -9.76
N SER A 14 -23.86 10.61 -10.93
CA SER A 14 -23.70 11.92 -11.58
C SER A 14 -24.79 12.10 -12.63
N GLU A 15 -25.73 13.02 -12.40
CA GLU A 15 -26.56 13.59 -13.46
C GLU A 15 -25.90 14.87 -13.99
N SER A 16 -25.61 14.87 -15.29
CA SER A 16 -25.08 15.99 -16.05
C SER A 16 -26.15 17.06 -16.27
N GLN A 17 -25.84 18.32 -15.97
CA GLN A 17 -26.64 19.47 -16.40
C GLN A 17 -25.83 20.44 -17.26
N THR A 18 -26.56 20.98 -18.22
CA THR A 18 -26.18 21.70 -19.44
C THR A 18 -25.52 23.06 -19.20
N GLU A 19 -24.54 23.40 -20.05
CA GLU A 19 -23.75 24.63 -20.02
C GLU A 19 -24.57 25.91 -20.32
N SER A 20 -24.40 26.92 -19.46
CA SER A 20 -24.78 28.32 -19.65
C SER A 20 -23.63 29.19 -19.10
N PRO A 21 -23.44 30.47 -19.53
CA PRO A 21 -22.21 31.21 -19.26
C PRO A 21 -22.01 31.46 -17.76
N PRO A 22 -20.76 31.52 -17.25
CA PRO A 22 -20.51 31.59 -15.83
C PRO A 22 -21.02 32.92 -15.27
N SER A 23 -22.06 32.84 -14.45
CA SER A 23 -22.53 33.94 -13.62
C SER A 23 -21.60 34.08 -12.41
N ALA A 24 -21.41 35.28 -11.86
CA ALA A 24 -20.68 35.47 -10.61
C ALA A 24 -21.20 34.56 -9.47
N VAL A 25 -22.47 34.15 -9.56
CA VAL A 25 -23.10 33.18 -8.65
C VAL A 25 -22.55 31.77 -8.86
N THR A 26 -22.32 31.32 -10.10
CA THR A 26 -21.76 29.99 -10.39
C THR A 26 -20.30 29.90 -9.95
N GLU A 27 -19.52 30.98 -10.08
CA GLU A 27 -18.15 31.05 -9.54
C GLU A 27 -18.10 31.04 -8.02
N LEU A 28 -19.05 31.72 -7.36
CA LEU A 28 -19.16 31.68 -5.90
C LEU A 28 -19.53 30.27 -5.41
N ILE A 29 -20.47 29.60 -6.08
CA ILE A 29 -20.88 28.22 -5.76
C ILE A 29 -19.70 27.27 -5.90
N SER A 30 -18.96 27.32 -7.01
CA SER A 30 -17.80 26.44 -7.21
C SER A 30 -16.67 26.71 -6.20
N SER A 31 -16.46 27.97 -5.81
CA SER A 31 -15.50 28.34 -4.77
C SER A 31 -15.89 27.77 -3.39
N LEU A 32 -17.16 27.87 -3.02
CA LEU A 32 -17.69 27.33 -1.77
C LEU A 32 -17.65 25.79 -1.75
N GLU A 33 -17.95 25.15 -2.87
CA GLU A 33 -17.83 23.70 -3.02
C GLU A 33 -16.39 23.24 -2.84
N ARG A 34 -15.42 23.91 -3.48
CA ARG A 34 -14.00 23.62 -3.29
C ARG A 34 -13.56 23.79 -1.83
N GLN A 35 -13.98 24.87 -1.16
CA GLN A 35 -13.69 25.06 0.27
C GLN A 35 -14.31 23.97 1.14
N ARG A 36 -15.53 23.54 0.82
CA ARG A 36 -16.19 22.44 1.51
C ARG A 36 -15.41 21.15 1.36
N VAL A 37 -15.03 20.77 0.14
CA VAL A 37 -14.25 19.55 -0.12
C VAL A 37 -12.90 19.60 0.62
N TYR A 38 -12.21 20.74 0.62
CA TYR A 38 -10.96 20.91 1.38
C TYR A 38 -11.14 20.65 2.88
N ARG A 39 -12.20 21.22 3.48
CA ARG A 39 -12.52 21.00 4.90
C ARG A 39 -12.86 19.55 5.18
N GLU A 40 -13.62 18.91 4.29
CA GLU A 40 -13.97 17.50 4.42
C GLU A 40 -12.71 16.63 4.34
N VAL A 41 -11.83 16.80 3.34
CA VAL A 41 -10.53 16.09 3.23
C VAL A 41 -9.72 16.23 4.51
N THR A 42 -9.55 17.46 4.99
CA THR A 42 -8.79 17.75 6.20
C THR A 42 -9.40 17.07 7.43
N LEU A 43 -10.73 17.10 7.56
CA LEU A 43 -11.46 16.51 8.67
C LEU A 43 -11.37 14.98 8.66
N ALA A 44 -11.51 14.34 7.50
CA ALA A 44 -11.34 12.89 7.34
C ALA A 44 -9.96 12.44 7.80
N LEU A 45 -8.92 13.11 7.29
CA LEU A 45 -7.54 12.79 7.65
C LEU A 45 -7.27 13.00 9.13
N ARG A 46 -7.65 14.15 9.71
CA ARG A 46 -7.47 14.39 11.15
C ARG A 46 -8.19 13.35 12.02
N THR A 47 -9.42 13.02 11.67
CA THR A 47 -10.21 12.03 12.43
C THR A 47 -9.58 10.65 12.33
N GLY A 48 -9.26 10.20 11.12
CA GLY A 48 -8.63 8.90 10.88
C GLY A 48 -7.25 8.78 11.52
N LEU A 49 -6.41 9.82 11.40
CA LEU A 49 -5.06 9.85 11.98
C LEU A 49 -5.08 9.96 13.50
N SER A 50 -6.04 10.66 14.09
CA SER A 50 -6.21 10.69 15.55
C SER A 50 -6.42 9.29 16.10
N ASP A 51 -7.28 8.50 15.45
CA ASP A 51 -7.53 7.11 15.85
C ASP A 51 -6.35 6.19 15.51
N ALA A 52 -5.69 6.38 14.36
CA ALA A 52 -4.52 5.61 13.93
C ALA A 52 -3.29 5.83 14.85
N ARG A 53 -3.24 6.95 15.59
CA ARG A 53 -2.20 7.25 16.58
C ARG A 53 -2.48 6.66 17.96
N ALA A 54 -3.64 6.02 18.17
CA ALA A 54 -4.04 5.55 19.50
C ALA A 54 -3.18 4.38 20.01
N GLU A 55 -3.11 4.24 21.33
CA GLU A 55 -2.36 3.17 22.02
C GLU A 55 -2.98 1.78 21.85
N PHE A 56 -4.28 1.73 21.54
CA PHE A 56 -5.04 0.49 21.41
C PHE A 56 -5.28 0.10 19.95
N SER A 57 -4.94 -1.14 19.60
CA SER A 57 -5.07 -1.71 18.24
C SER A 57 -6.47 -1.54 17.65
N PHE A 58 -7.53 -1.70 18.47
CA PHE A 58 -8.91 -1.55 17.97
C PHE A 58 -9.23 -0.12 17.50
N LEU A 59 -8.68 0.91 18.17
CA LEU A 59 -8.82 2.31 17.74
C LEU A 59 -8.00 2.56 16.49
N ARG A 60 -6.77 2.03 16.43
CA ARG A 60 -5.94 2.15 15.23
C ARG A 60 -6.60 1.53 14.01
N ILE A 61 -7.13 0.31 14.14
CA ILE A 61 -7.93 -0.36 13.10
C ILE A 61 -9.12 0.51 12.65
N ARG A 62 -9.84 1.15 13.60
CA ARG A 62 -10.94 2.07 13.26
C ARG A 62 -10.43 3.25 12.43
N GLY A 63 -9.33 3.88 12.86
CA GLY A 63 -8.69 4.97 12.12
C GLY A 63 -8.24 4.58 10.72
N LEU A 64 -7.54 3.44 10.60
CA LEU A 64 -7.06 2.92 9.32
C LEU A 64 -8.20 2.61 8.35
N ARG A 65 -9.34 2.07 8.83
CA ARG A 65 -10.52 1.86 7.98
C ARG A 65 -11.12 3.18 7.48
N VAL A 66 -11.16 4.21 8.33
CA VAL A 66 -11.62 5.54 7.93
C VAL A 66 -10.71 6.12 6.85
N ILE A 67 -9.38 6.04 7.04
CA ILE A 67 -8.39 6.51 6.06
C ILE A 67 -8.52 5.72 4.75
N LEU A 68 -8.60 4.38 4.81
CA LEU A 68 -8.71 3.55 3.62
C LEU A 68 -9.98 3.84 2.81
N LYS A 69 -11.13 4.02 3.50
CA LYS A 69 -12.38 4.43 2.84
C LYS A 69 -12.24 5.81 2.19
N PHE A 70 -11.58 6.74 2.89
CA PHE A 70 -11.31 8.07 2.36
C PHE A 70 -10.42 8.01 1.10
N LEU A 71 -9.32 7.26 1.10
CA LEU A 71 -8.42 7.12 -0.05
C LEU A 71 -9.12 6.56 -1.28
N ARG A 72 -10.03 5.58 -1.09
CA ARG A 72 -10.85 5.05 -2.21
C ARG A 72 -11.69 6.12 -2.87
N SER A 73 -12.34 6.98 -2.08
CA SER A 73 -13.13 8.10 -2.61
C SER A 73 -12.26 9.18 -3.24
N VAL A 74 -11.06 9.43 -2.71
CA VAL A 74 -10.09 10.36 -3.30
C VAL A 74 -9.69 9.91 -4.71
N ALA A 75 -9.51 8.61 -4.93
CA ALA A 75 -9.11 8.03 -6.21
C ALA A 75 -10.13 8.19 -7.35
N GLU A 76 -11.36 8.65 -7.05
CA GLU A 76 -12.42 8.82 -8.06
C GLU A 76 -12.26 10.08 -8.93
N SER A 77 -11.37 11.02 -8.55
CA SER A 77 -11.27 12.33 -9.21
C SER A 77 -9.90 12.97 -9.05
N ASP A 78 -9.35 13.51 -10.14
CA ASP A 78 -8.06 14.23 -10.14
C ASP A 78 -8.06 15.43 -9.18
N THR A 79 -9.21 16.09 -9.00
CA THR A 79 -9.31 17.23 -8.10
C THR A 79 -9.15 16.81 -6.63
N THR A 80 -9.72 15.68 -6.23
CA THR A 80 -9.56 15.15 -4.87
C THR A 80 -8.18 14.55 -4.66
N ILE A 81 -7.57 13.94 -5.69
CA ILE A 81 -6.17 13.49 -5.67
C ILE A 81 -5.26 14.68 -5.37
N ASN A 82 -5.39 15.78 -6.11
CA ASN A 82 -4.58 16.99 -5.89
C ASN A 82 -4.74 17.58 -4.49
N LEU A 83 -5.97 17.57 -3.94
CA LEU A 83 -6.22 18.00 -2.57
C LEU A 83 -5.57 17.08 -1.54
N PHE A 84 -5.61 15.75 -1.76
CA PHE A 84 -4.90 14.80 -0.93
C PHE A 84 -3.39 15.03 -1.00
N CYS A 85 -2.78 15.14 -2.18
CA CYS A 85 -1.36 15.44 -2.34
C CYS A 85 -0.96 16.71 -1.57
N HIS A 86 -1.73 17.79 -1.72
CA HIS A 86 -1.47 19.02 -0.98
C HIS A 86 -1.57 18.81 0.54
N SER A 87 -2.54 18.03 1.03
CA SER A 87 -2.64 17.72 2.46
C SER A 87 -1.42 16.97 3.00
N GLN A 88 -0.75 16.15 2.19
CA GLN A 88 0.44 15.40 2.60
C GLN A 88 1.70 16.28 2.73
N SER A 89 1.66 17.54 2.31
CA SER A 89 2.70 18.53 2.63
C SER A 89 2.58 19.10 4.06
N ILE A 90 1.45 18.86 4.74
CA ILE A 90 1.18 19.36 6.09
C ILE A 90 1.53 18.26 7.10
N PRO A 91 2.53 18.44 7.98
CA PRO A 91 3.01 17.38 8.87
C PRO A 91 1.93 16.66 9.68
N ASP A 92 0.96 17.42 10.23
CA ASP A 92 -0.11 16.85 11.05
C ASP A 92 -1.06 15.92 10.28
N LEU A 93 -1.11 16.06 8.95
CA LEU A 93 -1.98 15.33 8.03
C LEU A 93 -1.26 14.24 7.24
N GLN A 94 0.06 14.08 7.44
CA GLN A 94 0.84 13.04 6.79
C GLN A 94 0.42 11.67 7.29
N VAL A 95 0.10 10.78 6.35
CA VAL A 95 -0.36 9.42 6.65
C VAL A 95 0.83 8.48 6.87
N VAL A 96 1.80 8.46 5.95
CA VAL A 96 2.92 7.50 5.94
C VAL A 96 3.68 7.44 7.27
N PRO A 97 4.12 8.57 7.88
CA PRO A 97 4.84 8.54 9.15
C PRO A 97 4.02 7.94 10.29
N VAL A 98 2.69 8.12 10.28
CA VAL A 98 1.79 7.55 11.29
C VAL A 98 1.71 6.04 11.17
N LEU A 99 1.71 5.50 9.95
CA LEU A 99 1.67 4.04 9.73
C LEU A 99 2.92 3.38 10.31
N PHE A 100 4.11 3.87 9.97
CA PHE A 100 5.37 3.34 10.48
C PHE A 100 5.52 3.57 11.99
N LYS A 101 5.06 4.72 12.49
CA LYS A 101 5.11 5.01 13.91
C LYS A 101 4.09 4.24 14.73
N HIS A 102 2.96 3.73 14.23
CA HIS A 102 1.94 3.16 15.13
C HIS A 102 1.44 1.76 14.75
N SER A 103 1.57 1.34 13.48
CA SER A 103 1.00 0.08 13.01
C SER A 103 1.99 -0.84 12.29
N LEU A 104 3.09 -0.29 11.78
CA LEU A 104 4.16 -1.04 11.09
C LEU A 104 5.48 -0.99 11.88
N ARG A 105 5.44 -0.78 13.20
CA ARG A 105 6.64 -0.86 14.04
C ARG A 105 7.21 -2.28 14.03
N ASP A 106 8.53 -2.37 14.15
CA ASP A 106 9.20 -3.65 14.36
C ASP A 106 8.72 -4.31 15.66
N ILE A 107 8.74 -5.65 15.68
CA ILE A 107 8.32 -6.43 16.86
C ILE A 107 9.28 -6.19 18.04
N GLU A 108 10.56 -5.94 17.76
CA GLU A 108 11.59 -5.74 18.79
C GLU A 108 11.29 -4.51 19.66
N ASP A 109 10.73 -3.44 19.07
CA ASP A 109 10.26 -2.24 19.77
C ASP A 109 9.04 -2.47 20.67
N GLN A 110 8.40 -3.65 20.59
CA GLN A 110 7.22 -4.03 21.36
C GLN A 110 7.55 -4.93 22.56
N SER A 111 8.84 -5.24 22.79
CA SER A 111 9.28 -6.06 23.91
C SER A 111 9.16 -5.29 25.24
N VAL A 112 8.27 -5.77 26.12
CA VAL A 112 8.19 -5.27 27.50
C VAL A 112 9.42 -5.77 28.25
N THR A 113 10.35 -4.89 28.59
CA THR A 113 11.46 -5.22 29.49
C THR A 113 10.91 -5.55 30.88
N SER A 114 11.36 -6.67 31.47
CA SER A 114 10.87 -7.13 32.77
C SER A 114 11.02 -6.04 33.84
N LEU A 115 9.92 -5.66 34.48
CA LEU A 115 9.83 -4.61 35.51
C LEU A 115 10.19 -5.14 36.91
N ASP A 116 11.09 -6.12 37.02
CA ASP A 116 11.40 -6.73 38.32
C ASP A 116 12.11 -5.76 39.27
N HIS A 117 12.59 -4.61 38.79
CA HIS A 117 13.20 -3.57 39.60
C HIS A 117 12.69 -2.17 39.17
N ILE A 118 12.36 -1.32 40.16
CA ILE A 118 12.53 0.16 40.17
C ILE A 118 11.22 0.97 40.34
N PHE A 119 11.01 1.44 41.58
CA PHE A 119 10.03 2.44 42.02
C PHE A 119 10.37 3.89 41.59
N THR A 120 11.00 4.10 40.43
CA THR A 120 11.48 5.42 39.97
C THR A 120 11.42 5.65 38.46
N VAL A 121 10.76 4.76 37.70
CA VAL A 121 10.65 4.87 36.24
C VAL A 121 9.35 5.59 35.86
N GLU A 122 9.44 6.52 34.89
CA GLU A 122 8.27 7.15 34.28
C GLU A 122 7.30 6.08 33.75
N PRO A 123 5.97 6.29 33.83
CA PRO A 123 5.00 5.31 33.35
C PRO A 123 5.26 5.00 31.88
N MET A 124 5.62 3.76 31.58
CA MET A 124 5.78 3.30 30.20
C MET A 124 4.41 3.35 29.51
N GLU A 125 4.30 4.06 28.38
CA GLU A 125 3.09 4.02 27.55
C GLU A 125 2.91 2.58 27.04
N ILE A 126 1.90 1.88 27.58
CA ILE A 126 1.58 0.51 27.17
C ILE A 126 0.87 0.59 25.81
N THR A 127 1.67 0.60 24.74
CA THR A 127 1.15 0.45 23.38
C THR A 127 0.79 -1.01 23.15
N SER A 128 -0.45 -1.31 22.82
CA SER A 128 -0.81 -2.69 22.42
C SER A 128 -0.09 -3.08 21.12
N PRO A 129 0.42 -4.32 21.00
CA PRO A 129 1.08 -4.77 19.78
C PRO A 129 0.09 -4.79 18.60
N SER A 130 0.61 -4.56 17.39
CA SER A 130 -0.22 -4.56 16.19
C SER A 130 -0.65 -5.97 15.81
N THR A 131 -1.96 -6.17 15.65
CA THR A 131 -2.51 -7.44 15.16
C THR A 131 -2.26 -7.61 13.66
N ASP A 132 -2.33 -8.84 13.15
CA ASP A 132 -2.18 -9.13 11.71
C ASP A 132 -3.21 -8.34 10.86
N SER A 133 -4.43 -8.18 11.37
CA SER A 133 -5.49 -7.39 10.72
C SER A 133 -5.19 -5.88 10.68
N GLU A 134 -4.53 -5.36 11.71
CA GLU A 134 -4.10 -3.97 11.76
C GLU A 134 -2.96 -3.73 10.76
N VAL A 135 -1.97 -4.62 10.73
CA VAL A 135 -0.84 -4.57 9.80
C VAL A 135 -1.36 -4.63 8.36
N ALA A 136 -2.25 -5.57 8.04
CA ALA A 136 -2.84 -5.69 6.71
C ALA A 136 -3.60 -4.42 6.30
N LEU A 137 -4.35 -3.79 7.22
CA LEU A 137 -5.01 -2.50 6.94
C LEU A 137 -4.02 -1.36 6.74
N ALA A 138 -2.97 -1.28 7.55
CA ALA A 138 -1.94 -0.26 7.44
C ALA A 138 -1.18 -0.37 6.11
N LEU A 139 -0.86 -1.59 5.68
CA LEU A 139 -0.22 -1.85 4.38
C LEU A 139 -1.10 -1.43 3.21
N ARG A 140 -2.42 -1.67 3.27
CA ARG A 140 -3.37 -1.19 2.25
C ARG A 140 -3.54 0.32 2.23
N VAL A 141 -3.43 0.98 3.39
CA VAL A 141 -3.41 2.45 3.47
C VAL A 141 -2.11 2.98 2.86
N LEU A 142 -0.97 2.35 3.14
CA LEU A 142 0.34 2.69 2.59
C LEU A 142 0.33 2.54 1.06
N GLU A 143 -0.14 1.39 0.55
CA GLU A 143 -0.37 1.12 -0.88
C GLU A 143 -1.15 2.27 -1.53
N GLY A 144 -2.32 2.62 -0.98
CA GLY A 144 -3.14 3.71 -1.52
C GLY A 144 -2.44 5.06 -1.50
N CYS A 145 -1.67 5.38 -0.46
CA CYS A 145 -0.92 6.63 -0.37
C CYS A 145 0.19 6.71 -1.44
N CYS A 146 0.90 5.61 -1.69
CA CYS A 146 1.97 5.52 -2.68
C CYS A 146 1.45 5.54 -4.12
N LEU A 147 0.27 4.95 -4.38
CA LEU A 147 -0.37 4.99 -5.69
C LEU A 147 -0.94 6.37 -6.03
N LEU A 148 -1.40 7.13 -5.03
CA LEU A 148 -2.03 8.44 -5.22
C LEU A 148 -1.06 9.62 -5.16
N HIS A 149 0.07 9.47 -4.47
CA HIS A 149 1.00 10.57 -4.19
C HIS A 149 2.44 10.07 -4.18
N ARG A 150 3.23 10.49 -5.18
CA ARG A 150 4.58 9.98 -5.43
C ARG A 150 5.54 10.22 -4.27
N GLU A 151 5.47 11.38 -3.64
CA GLU A 151 6.33 11.78 -2.52
C GLU A 151 6.06 10.94 -1.26
N SER A 152 4.94 10.20 -1.22
CA SER A 152 4.72 9.16 -0.20
C SER A 152 5.77 8.05 -0.28
N ASN A 153 6.32 7.75 -1.46
CA ASN A 153 7.41 6.79 -1.63
C ASN A 153 8.71 7.28 -1.00
N ASP A 154 8.98 8.59 -1.07
CA ASP A 154 10.15 9.20 -0.44
C ASP A 154 10.03 9.16 1.08
N LEU A 155 8.84 9.44 1.63
CA LEU A 155 8.55 9.28 3.06
C LEU A 155 8.68 7.82 3.49
N ALA A 156 8.17 6.87 2.71
CA ALA A 156 8.30 5.44 2.99
C ALA A 156 9.78 5.03 3.04
N HIS A 157 10.59 5.49 2.08
CA HIS A 157 12.04 5.25 2.06
C HIS A 157 12.73 5.84 3.31
N GLN A 158 12.39 7.07 3.72
CA GLN A 158 12.92 7.68 4.96
C GLN A 158 12.62 6.85 6.21
N HIS A 159 11.52 6.12 6.21
CA HIS A 159 11.11 5.22 7.28
C HIS A 159 11.61 3.77 7.09
N LYS A 160 12.54 3.53 6.17
CA LYS A 160 13.10 2.19 5.86
C LYS A 160 12.00 1.18 5.55
N ALA A 161 11.03 1.58 4.72
CA ALA A 161 9.85 0.78 4.42
C ALA A 161 10.20 -0.63 3.93
N ILE A 162 11.20 -0.78 3.07
CA ILE A 162 11.52 -2.07 2.48
C ILE A 162 11.97 -3.09 3.55
N PRO A 163 12.99 -2.84 4.39
CA PRO A 163 13.32 -3.73 5.50
C PRO A 163 12.13 -4.11 6.40
N VAL A 164 11.28 -3.13 6.75
CA VAL A 164 10.09 -3.35 7.58
C VAL A 164 9.09 -4.29 6.88
N LEU A 165 8.85 -4.09 5.59
CA LEU A 165 7.94 -4.93 4.81
C LEU A 165 8.51 -6.33 4.59
N MET A 166 9.82 -6.48 4.37
CA MET A 166 10.46 -7.79 4.28
C MET A 166 10.35 -8.58 5.59
N ASN A 167 10.51 -7.89 6.73
CA ASN A 167 10.28 -8.47 8.05
C ASN A 167 8.82 -8.93 8.21
N ILE A 168 7.86 -8.10 7.81
CA ILE A 168 6.44 -8.45 7.81
C ILE A 168 6.14 -9.68 6.94
N LEU A 169 6.69 -9.73 5.72
CA LEU A 169 6.53 -10.86 4.80
C LEU A 169 7.05 -12.16 5.41
N SER A 170 8.09 -12.09 6.24
CA SER A 170 8.73 -13.25 6.85
C SER A 170 7.99 -13.77 8.09
N ILE A 171 7.44 -12.89 8.94
CA ILE A 171 7.00 -13.27 10.30
C ILE A 171 5.48 -13.16 10.55
N ARG A 172 4.74 -12.47 9.67
CA ARG A 172 3.30 -12.21 9.88
C ARG A 172 2.42 -13.30 9.28
N GLY A 173 1.12 -13.21 9.56
CA GLY A 173 0.13 -14.16 9.04
C GLY A 173 -0.19 -13.88 7.58
N VAL A 174 -0.94 -14.81 6.98
CA VAL A 174 -1.32 -14.78 5.55
C VAL A 174 -1.96 -13.45 5.12
N LEU A 175 -2.73 -12.78 6.00
CA LEU A 175 -3.34 -11.49 5.66
C LEU A 175 -2.29 -10.38 5.57
N GLY A 176 -1.39 -10.30 6.55
CA GLY A 176 -0.28 -9.35 6.57
C GLY A 176 0.68 -9.58 5.40
N GLN A 177 1.08 -10.83 5.16
CA GLN A 177 1.96 -11.21 4.05
C GLN A 177 1.33 -10.85 2.69
N GLY A 178 0.06 -11.17 2.50
CA GLY A 178 -0.64 -10.86 1.26
C GLY A 178 -0.78 -9.36 1.01
N ALA A 179 -1.11 -8.57 2.02
CA ALA A 179 -1.15 -7.11 1.89
C ALA A 179 0.25 -6.49 1.70
N CYS A 180 1.29 -7.16 2.21
CA CYS A 180 2.67 -6.72 2.09
C CYS A 180 3.17 -6.79 0.65
N LEU A 181 2.84 -7.85 -0.08
CA LEU A 181 3.21 -7.98 -1.49
C LEU A 181 2.58 -6.86 -2.33
N ASP A 182 1.31 -6.52 -2.10
CA ASP A 182 0.63 -5.42 -2.81
C ASP A 182 1.31 -4.07 -2.48
N ALA A 183 1.61 -3.82 -1.20
CA ALA A 183 2.27 -2.59 -0.76
C ALA A 183 3.71 -2.46 -1.29
N LEU A 184 4.47 -3.55 -1.36
CA LEU A 184 5.82 -3.57 -1.94
C LEU A 184 5.81 -3.11 -3.40
N ILE A 185 4.85 -3.57 -4.21
CA ILE A 185 4.70 -3.10 -5.60
C ILE A 185 4.45 -1.59 -5.64
N ALA A 186 3.50 -1.09 -4.84
CA ALA A 186 3.15 0.33 -4.82
C ALA A 186 4.32 1.23 -4.38
N ILE A 187 5.09 0.80 -3.37
CA ILE A 187 6.22 1.58 -2.82
C ILE A 187 7.42 1.60 -3.76
N MET A 188 7.62 0.51 -4.51
CA MET A 188 8.67 0.41 -5.53
C MET A 188 8.26 1.07 -6.85
N LEU A 189 6.97 1.31 -7.08
CA LEU A 189 6.49 1.99 -8.28
C LEU A 189 7.11 3.39 -8.37
N ASP A 190 7.90 3.63 -9.41
CA ASP A 190 8.53 4.94 -9.66
C ASP A 190 9.49 5.45 -8.58
N SER A 191 9.99 4.53 -7.72
CA SER A 191 10.99 4.79 -6.69
C SER A 191 12.24 3.91 -6.85
N SER A 192 13.31 4.47 -7.43
CA SER A 192 14.59 3.78 -7.58
C SER A 192 15.28 3.48 -6.25
N ALA A 193 15.04 4.30 -5.23
CA ALA A 193 15.61 4.12 -3.89
C ALA A 193 15.03 2.87 -3.23
N ASN A 194 13.69 2.75 -3.20
CA ASN A 194 13.03 1.57 -2.66
C ASN A 194 13.35 0.30 -3.47
N GLN A 195 13.52 0.41 -4.79
CA GLN A 195 13.94 -0.72 -5.64
C GLN A 195 15.35 -1.21 -5.28
N ALA A 196 16.30 -0.29 -5.06
CA ALA A 196 17.66 -0.62 -4.64
C ALA A 196 17.69 -1.27 -3.25
N ASP A 197 16.89 -0.75 -2.31
CA ASP A 197 16.75 -1.35 -0.97
C ASP A 197 16.18 -2.77 -1.04
N PHE A 198 15.23 -3.03 -1.95
CA PHE A 198 14.62 -4.35 -2.11
C PHE A 198 15.60 -5.38 -2.68
N GLU A 199 16.41 -4.97 -3.65
CA GLU A 199 17.53 -5.77 -4.16
C GLU A 199 18.58 -6.03 -3.06
N ALA A 200 18.95 -5.02 -2.27
CA ALA A 200 19.89 -5.15 -1.17
C ALA A 200 19.40 -6.07 -0.03
N CYS A 201 18.08 -6.20 0.13
CA CYS A 201 17.46 -7.11 1.08
C CYS A 201 17.25 -8.53 0.52
N ASN A 202 17.75 -8.84 -0.68
CA ASN A 202 17.49 -10.10 -1.38
C ASN A 202 15.99 -10.41 -1.53
N GLY A 203 15.14 -9.39 -1.75
CA GLY A 203 13.70 -9.57 -1.71
C GLY A 203 13.13 -10.60 -2.70
N ILE A 204 13.81 -10.84 -3.82
CA ILE A 204 13.45 -11.91 -4.77
C ILE A 204 13.68 -13.30 -4.16
N GLU A 205 14.75 -13.49 -3.39
CA GLU A 205 15.03 -14.76 -2.72
C GLU A 205 13.93 -15.10 -1.71
N ASP A 206 13.54 -14.14 -0.86
CA ASP A 206 12.49 -14.33 0.15
C ASP A 206 11.13 -14.65 -0.49
N VAL A 207 10.76 -13.93 -1.56
CA VAL A 207 9.53 -14.23 -2.31
C VAL A 207 9.61 -15.61 -2.98
N ALA A 208 10.79 -15.99 -3.49
CA ALA A 208 11.01 -17.30 -4.09
C ALA A 208 10.94 -18.45 -3.08
N ILE A 209 11.40 -18.23 -1.84
CA ILE A 209 11.23 -19.17 -0.73
C ILE A 209 9.72 -19.36 -0.45
N LEU A 210 8.98 -18.25 -0.34
CA LEU A 210 7.55 -18.28 0.00
C LEU A 210 6.69 -18.98 -1.08
N ILE A 211 6.92 -18.71 -2.36
CA ILE A 211 6.15 -19.34 -3.46
C ILE A 211 6.48 -20.84 -3.63
N ARG A 212 7.69 -21.27 -3.26
CA ARG A 212 8.12 -22.67 -3.37
C ARG A 212 7.68 -23.54 -2.19
N ASP A 213 7.42 -22.94 -1.04
CA ASP A 213 7.00 -23.69 0.13
C ASP A 213 5.56 -24.19 -0.02
N LYS A 214 5.41 -25.50 -0.23
CA LYS A 214 4.11 -26.18 -0.40
C LYS A 214 3.27 -26.21 0.88
N GLN A 215 3.83 -25.83 2.03
CA GLN A 215 3.09 -25.71 3.31
C GLN A 215 2.43 -24.34 3.47
N VAL A 216 2.86 -23.34 2.69
CA VAL A 216 2.26 -22.01 2.69
C VAL A 216 0.90 -22.04 1.98
N ASP A 217 -0.03 -21.20 2.44
CA ASP A 217 -1.36 -21.05 1.84
C ASP A 217 -1.27 -20.83 0.32
N GLU A 218 -2.03 -21.62 -0.44
CA GLU A 218 -1.98 -21.60 -1.91
C GLU A 218 -2.32 -20.22 -2.48
N ASN A 219 -3.22 -19.46 -1.86
CA ASN A 219 -3.56 -18.11 -2.33
C ASN A 219 -2.40 -17.14 -2.09
N LEU A 220 -1.64 -17.31 -1.00
CA LEU A 220 -0.45 -16.51 -0.75
C LEU A 220 0.67 -16.85 -1.77
N ARG A 221 0.88 -18.14 -2.04
CA ARG A 221 1.83 -18.58 -3.08
C ARG A 221 1.44 -18.02 -4.46
N LEU A 222 0.14 -18.05 -4.78
CA LEU A 222 -0.39 -17.47 -6.02
C LEU A 222 -0.15 -15.95 -6.09
N LYS A 223 -0.36 -15.24 -4.98
CA LYS A 223 -0.08 -13.81 -4.88
C LYS A 223 1.41 -13.48 -5.04
N CYS A 224 2.32 -14.35 -4.61
CA CYS A 224 3.75 -14.21 -4.91
C CYS A 224 4.00 -14.24 -6.44
N GLY A 225 3.26 -15.09 -7.16
CA GLY A 225 3.30 -15.13 -8.63
C GLY A 225 2.80 -13.83 -9.26
N GLU A 226 1.67 -13.30 -8.77
CA GLU A 226 1.13 -12.00 -9.20
C GLU A 226 2.15 -10.86 -8.94
N PHE A 227 2.76 -10.85 -7.76
CA PHE A 227 3.81 -9.91 -7.38
C PHE A 227 4.99 -9.94 -8.36
N LEU A 228 5.56 -11.12 -8.65
CA LEU A 228 6.71 -11.26 -9.54
C LEU A 228 6.38 -10.81 -10.97
N LEU A 229 5.18 -11.12 -11.46
CA LEU A 229 4.70 -10.70 -12.77
C LEU A 229 4.59 -9.17 -12.88
N LEU A 230 4.00 -8.53 -11.86
CA LEU A 230 3.86 -7.08 -11.80
C LEU A 230 5.23 -6.39 -11.67
N LEU A 231 6.10 -6.90 -10.80
CA LEU A 231 7.43 -6.35 -10.59
C LEU A 231 8.26 -6.39 -11.87
N ILE A 232 8.30 -7.53 -12.57
CA ILE A 232 9.06 -7.66 -13.83
C ILE A 232 8.46 -6.81 -14.94
N GLY A 233 7.13 -6.76 -15.04
CA GLY A 233 6.45 -5.86 -16.00
C GLY A 233 6.83 -4.39 -15.78
N HIS A 234 6.94 -3.98 -14.52
CA HIS A 234 7.34 -2.64 -14.16
C HIS A 234 8.83 -2.34 -14.46
N VAL A 235 9.74 -3.23 -14.07
CA VAL A 235 11.19 -3.06 -14.27
C VAL A 235 11.56 -3.02 -15.76
N ASN A 236 10.97 -3.90 -16.57
CA ASN A 236 11.26 -4.02 -17.99
C ASN A 236 10.74 -2.84 -18.84
N GLY A 237 9.75 -2.09 -18.34
CA GLY A 237 9.18 -0.93 -19.05
C GLY A 237 10.05 0.32 -19.05
N ARG A 238 11.23 0.29 -18.42
CA ARG A 238 12.07 1.48 -18.19
C ARG A 238 13.33 1.50 -19.07
N GLU A 239 13.73 2.71 -19.49
CA GLU A 239 14.95 2.93 -20.29
C GLU A 239 16.25 2.54 -19.55
N ARG A 240 16.25 2.63 -18.22
CA ARG A 240 17.30 2.05 -17.36
C ARG A 240 16.62 1.14 -16.35
N PRO A 241 16.73 -0.19 -16.49
CA PRO A 241 16.08 -1.11 -15.58
C PRO A 241 16.67 -0.95 -14.18
N PRO A 242 15.87 -0.53 -13.19
CA PRO A 242 16.26 -0.66 -11.79
C PRO A 242 16.33 -2.15 -11.43
N MET A 243 17.14 -2.54 -10.45
CA MET A 243 17.38 -3.95 -10.08
C MET A 243 18.11 -4.74 -11.17
N ALA A 244 19.43 -4.67 -11.17
CA ALA A 244 20.27 -5.23 -12.22
C ALA A 244 20.24 -6.77 -12.26
N THR A 245 20.07 -7.42 -11.09
CA THR A 245 20.16 -8.88 -10.98
C THR A 245 18.81 -9.58 -11.06
N ILE A 246 17.69 -8.85 -11.13
CA ILE A 246 16.34 -9.41 -10.96
C ILE A 246 16.05 -10.62 -11.87
N HIS A 247 16.46 -10.57 -13.14
CA HIS A 247 16.26 -11.65 -14.10
C HIS A 247 17.12 -12.88 -13.78
N GLU A 248 18.35 -12.65 -13.33
CA GLU A 248 19.26 -13.72 -12.92
C GLU A 248 18.79 -14.37 -11.61
N ASP A 249 18.31 -13.58 -10.66
CA ASP A 249 17.78 -14.06 -9.39
C ASP A 249 16.53 -14.90 -9.58
N ILE A 250 15.56 -14.44 -10.38
CA ILE A 250 14.36 -15.24 -10.70
C ILE A 250 14.75 -16.56 -11.36
N ARG A 251 15.66 -16.54 -12.34
CA ARG A 251 16.17 -17.77 -12.98
C ARG A 251 16.86 -18.69 -11.97
N ARG A 252 17.68 -18.14 -11.09
CA ARG A 252 18.43 -18.88 -10.07
C ARG A 252 17.50 -19.55 -9.06
N PHE A 253 16.48 -18.84 -8.58
CA PHE A 253 15.65 -19.32 -7.48
C PHE A 253 14.40 -20.10 -7.92
N LEU A 254 13.83 -19.79 -9.10
CA LEU A 254 12.62 -20.44 -9.62
C LEU A 254 12.86 -21.35 -10.83
N GLY A 255 14.07 -21.29 -11.43
CA GLY A 255 14.43 -22.08 -12.60
C GLY A 255 14.04 -21.45 -13.94
N GLU A 256 14.67 -21.94 -15.02
CA GLU A 256 14.56 -21.36 -16.37
C GLU A 256 13.12 -21.32 -16.89
N LYS A 257 12.34 -22.37 -16.63
CA LYS A 257 10.97 -22.50 -17.13
C LYS A 257 10.06 -21.44 -16.53
N SER A 258 10.09 -21.27 -15.20
CA SER A 258 9.28 -20.28 -14.50
C SER A 258 9.74 -18.86 -14.84
N ALA A 259 11.05 -18.62 -14.90
CA ALA A 259 11.61 -17.33 -15.33
C ALA A 259 11.15 -16.93 -16.75
N SER A 260 11.18 -17.88 -17.69
CA SER A 260 10.73 -17.65 -19.07
C SER A 260 9.23 -17.30 -19.14
N LEU A 261 8.40 -17.94 -18.32
CA LEU A 261 6.97 -17.65 -18.24
C LEU A 261 6.71 -16.25 -17.67
N ILE A 262 7.39 -15.89 -16.58
CA ILE A 262 7.27 -14.55 -15.96
C ILE A 262 7.68 -13.47 -16.96
N TRP A 263 8.82 -13.65 -17.64
CA TRP A 263 9.26 -12.73 -18.68
C TRP A 263 8.20 -12.59 -19.77
N ALA A 264 7.77 -13.69 -20.38
CA ALA A 264 6.83 -13.64 -21.49
C ALA A 264 5.52 -12.93 -21.09
N ALA A 265 4.96 -13.28 -19.93
CA ALA A 265 3.72 -12.70 -19.43
C ALA A 265 3.83 -11.20 -19.09
N SER A 266 5.01 -10.74 -18.65
CA SER A 266 5.24 -9.32 -18.33
C SER A 266 5.06 -8.36 -19.52
N GLN A 267 5.08 -8.88 -20.75
CA GLN A 267 4.94 -8.10 -21.99
C GLN A 267 3.48 -7.91 -22.43
N PHE A 268 2.50 -8.58 -21.82
CA PHE A 268 1.14 -8.71 -22.37
C PHE A 268 0.05 -7.79 -21.76
N GLY A 269 0.41 -6.76 -21.00
CA GLY A 269 -0.55 -6.03 -20.15
C GLY A 269 -1.22 -4.77 -20.73
N SER A 270 -0.68 -4.13 -21.78
CA SER A 270 -1.02 -2.72 -22.08
C SER A 270 -2.32 -2.51 -22.85
N THR A 271 -2.87 -3.53 -23.52
CA THR A 271 -4.01 -3.41 -24.44
C THR A 271 -5.35 -3.90 -23.90
N LEU A 272 -5.37 -4.54 -22.72
CA LEU A 272 -6.58 -5.11 -22.11
C LEU A 272 -7.31 -4.10 -21.21
N ASP A 273 -8.61 -4.30 -21.00
CA ASP A 273 -9.40 -3.55 -20.01
C ASP A 273 -9.02 -3.95 -18.57
N PRO A 274 -9.26 -3.10 -17.53
CA PRO A 274 -8.81 -3.37 -16.17
C PRO A 274 -9.27 -4.72 -15.57
N GLU A 275 -10.53 -5.12 -15.77
CA GLU A 275 -11.04 -6.41 -15.28
C GLU A 275 -10.40 -7.60 -16.00
N GLN A 276 -10.15 -7.43 -17.31
CA GLN A 276 -9.46 -8.44 -18.11
C GLN A 276 -7.98 -8.55 -17.69
N ARG A 277 -7.33 -7.44 -17.32
CA ARG A 277 -5.96 -7.43 -16.78
C ARG A 277 -5.86 -8.21 -15.48
N LEU A 278 -6.79 -8.01 -14.55
CA LEU A 278 -6.81 -8.77 -13.29
C LEU A 278 -6.99 -10.27 -13.54
N THR A 279 -7.94 -10.63 -14.40
CA THR A 279 -8.18 -12.04 -14.76
C THR A 279 -6.96 -12.66 -15.44
N ALA A 280 -6.34 -11.93 -16.38
CA ALA A 280 -5.14 -12.36 -17.07
C ALA A 280 -3.95 -12.53 -16.11
N LEU A 281 -3.72 -11.57 -15.21
CA LEU A 281 -2.68 -11.63 -14.20
C LEU A 281 -2.82 -12.90 -13.35
N HIS A 282 -4.04 -13.16 -12.86
CA HIS A 282 -4.33 -14.34 -12.06
C HIS A 282 -4.07 -15.65 -12.80
N ILE A 283 -4.49 -15.74 -14.07
CA ILE A 283 -4.24 -16.92 -14.92
C ILE A 283 -2.73 -17.13 -15.13
N GLN A 284 -1.97 -16.06 -15.37
CA GLN A 284 -0.51 -16.17 -15.55
C GLN A 284 0.19 -16.55 -14.25
N ALA A 285 -0.21 -15.96 -13.11
CA ALA A 285 0.32 -16.32 -11.81
C ALA A 285 0.08 -17.81 -11.50
N ARG A 286 -1.10 -18.33 -11.84
CA ARG A 286 -1.42 -19.75 -11.70
C ARG A 286 -0.47 -20.64 -12.52
N ARG A 287 -0.20 -20.27 -13.76
CA ARG A 287 0.75 -21.00 -14.63
C ARG A 287 2.18 -20.96 -14.10
N VAL A 288 2.59 -19.83 -13.52
CA VAL A 288 3.89 -19.70 -12.85
C VAL A 288 3.96 -20.67 -11.67
N LEU A 289 2.94 -20.68 -10.80
CA LEU A 289 2.88 -21.57 -9.65
C LEU A 289 2.91 -23.06 -10.06
N GLU A 290 2.10 -23.45 -11.04
CA GLU A 290 2.09 -24.80 -11.60
C GLU A 290 3.45 -25.20 -12.18
N SER A 291 4.17 -24.26 -12.79
CA SER A 291 5.51 -24.53 -13.32
C SER A 291 6.55 -24.80 -12.23
N ILE A 292 6.38 -24.20 -11.05
CA ILE A 292 7.24 -24.40 -9.87
C ILE A 292 6.93 -25.74 -9.21
N ASP A 293 5.65 -26.10 -9.09
CA ASP A 293 5.23 -27.34 -8.41
C ASP A 293 5.57 -28.63 -9.14
N LEU A 294 5.84 -28.54 -10.46
CA LEU A 294 6.33 -29.66 -11.28
C LEU A 294 7.76 -30.09 -10.94
N TYR A 295 8.47 -29.32 -10.11
CA TYR A 295 9.83 -29.57 -9.64
C TYR A 295 9.90 -29.55 -8.10
#